data_AF-A0A949B1R9-F1
#
_entry.id   AF-A0A949B1R9-F1
#
_cell.length_a   1.000
_cell.length_b   1.000
_cell.length_c   1.000
_cell.angle_alpha   90.00
_cell.angle_beta   90.00
_cell.angle_gamma   90.00
#
_symmetry.space_group_name_H-M   'P 1'
#
loop_
_entity.id
_entity.type
_entity.pdbx_description
1 polymer ?
#
loop_
_entity_poly.entity_id
_entity_poly.type
_entity_poly.pdbx_seq_one_letter_code
_entity_poly.pdbx_strand_id
1 'polypeptide(L)' 'MKLRDVLKDIEYVSIIGPQDVEITGISINSKKIKMGNLFLSIKGFKKDGHDFVPEAAQN' A
#
# COMPACT_ATOMS: atom_id res chain seq x y z
N MET A 1 10.98 -2.85 7.64
CA MET A 1 10.83 -4.13 6.88
C MET A 1 10.94 -3.82 5.39
N LYS A 2 11.50 -4.68 4.54
CA LYS A 2 11.55 -4.38 3.09
C LYS A 2 10.28 -4.86 2.40
N LEU A 3 9.82 -4.13 1.37
CA LEU A 3 8.65 -4.51 0.58
C LEU A 3 8.78 -5.92 -0.01
N ARG A 4 9.96 -6.27 -0.54
CA ARG A 4 10.25 -7.62 -1.05
C ARG A 4 9.99 -8.75 -0.03
N ASP A 5 10.17 -8.48 1.26
CA ASP A 5 9.98 -9.49 2.30
C ASP A 5 8.48 -9.75 2.53
N VAL A 6 7.65 -8.70 2.38
CA VAL A 6 6.17 -8.82 2.47
C VAL A 6 5.59 -9.54 1.27
N LEU A 7 6.17 -9.31 0.09
CA LEU A 7 5.67 -9.89 -1.17
C LEU A 7 6.20 -11.30 -1.46
N LYS A 8 7.12 -11.83 -0.65
CA LYS A 8 7.85 -13.07 -0.91
C LYS A 8 6.95 -14.26 -1.25
N ASP A 9 5.82 -14.38 -0.55
CA ASP A 9 4.89 -15.52 -0.67
C ASP A 9 3.53 -15.09 -1.27
N ILE A 10 3.52 -13.96 -1.98
CA ILE A 10 2.31 -13.40 -2.62
C ILE A 10 2.50 -13.43 -4.13
N GLU A 11 1.61 -14.12 -4.84
CA GLU A 11 1.57 -14.02 -6.29
C GLU A 11 1.06 -12.64 -6.71
N TYR A 12 1.78 -11.99 -7.64
CA TYR A 12 1.42 -10.68 -8.17
C TYR A 12 1.51 -10.69 -9.70
N VAL A 13 0.67 -9.87 -10.33
CA VAL A 13 0.64 -9.74 -11.80
C VAL A 13 1.82 -8.90 -12.30
N SER A 14 2.16 -7.82 -11.59
CA SER A 14 3.24 -6.91 -11.96
C SER A 14 3.70 -6.10 -10.76
N ILE A 15 4.98 -5.71 -10.75
CA ILE A 15 5.52 -4.73 -9.82
C ILE A 15 6.07 -3.56 -10.63
N ILE A 16 5.62 -2.36 -10.30
CA ILE A 16 6.08 -1.12 -10.91
C ILE A 16 6.82 -0.33 -9.84
N GLY A 17 8.12 -0.12 -10.04
CA GLY A 17 8.99 0.56 -9.10
C GLY A 17 9.89 -0.38 -8.28
N PRO A 18 10.67 0.18 -7.33
CA PRO A 18 11.64 -0.58 -6.56
C PRO A 18 10.98 -1.50 -5.51
N GLN A 19 11.55 -2.69 -5.33
CA GLN A 19 11.15 -3.64 -4.30
C GLN A 19 11.97 -3.51 -3.00
N ASP A 20 13.13 -2.83 -3.07
CA ASP A 20 14.01 -2.61 -1.93
C ASP A 20 13.63 -1.36 -1.12
N VAL A 21 12.32 -1.14 -0.95
CA VAL A 21 11.76 -0.01 -0.21
C VAL A 21 11.54 -0.43 1.23
N GLU A 22 11.93 0.42 2.18
CA GLU A 22 11.60 0.22 3.58
C GLU A 22 10.16 0.65 3.86
N ILE A 23 9.41 -0.22 4.51
CA ILE A 23 8.07 0.00 5.00
C ILE A 23 8.03 -0.10 6.52
N THR A 24 7.33 0.84 7.14
CA THR A 24 7.23 1.03 8.60
C THR A 24 5.83 0.68 9.14
N GLY A 25 4.85 0.48 8.26
CA GLY A 25 3.49 0.10 8.61
C GLY A 25 2.63 -0.21 7.38
N ILE A 26 1.40 -0.65 7.61
CA ILE A 26 0.42 -0.98 6.56
C ILE A 26 -0.93 -0.37 6.97
N SER A 27 -1.65 0.25 6.03
CA SER A 27 -3.00 0.77 6.29
C SER A 27 -3.89 0.67 5.05
N ILE A 28 -5.17 0.35 5.27
CA ILE A 28 -6.25 0.46 4.26
C ILE A 28 -7.04 1.77 4.38
N ASN A 29 -6.70 2.60 5.38
CA ASN A 29 -7.35 3.88 5.64
C ASN A 29 -6.36 5.00 5.32
N SER A 30 -6.63 5.73 4.24
CA SER A 30 -5.84 6.87 3.74
C SER A 30 -5.66 7.97 4.81
N LYS A 31 -6.63 8.15 5.71
CA LYS A 31 -6.56 9.15 6.79
C LYS A 31 -5.67 8.76 7.96
N LYS A 32 -5.22 7.50 8.00
CA LYS A 32 -4.34 6.96 9.03
C LYS A 32 -2.97 6.53 8.48
N ILE A 33 -2.77 6.67 7.17
CA ILE A 33 -1.46 6.43 6.56
C ILE A 33 -0.46 7.47 7.11
N LYS A 34 0.81 7.10 7.12
CA LYS A 34 1.92 7.94 7.56
C LYS A 34 3.08 7.70 6.60
N MET A 35 4.01 8.64 6.55
CA MET A 35 5.26 8.47 5.83
C MET A 35 5.93 7.11 6.14
N GLY A 36 6.29 6.38 5.08
CA GLY A 36 6.87 5.04 5.15
C GLY A 36 5.86 3.89 5.28
N ASN A 37 4.57 4.15 5.43
CA ASN A 37 3.57 3.08 5.41
C ASN A 37 3.26 2.61 3.97
N LEU A 38 2.86 1.36 3.84
CA LEU A 38 2.24 0.79 2.65
C LEU A 38 0.72 1.02 2.69
N PHE A 39 0.17 1.67 1.68
CA PHE A 39 -1.28 1.79 1.50
C PHE A 39 -1.83 0.63 0.66
N LEU A 40 -2.88 -0.03 1.15
CA LEU A 40 -3.56 -1.11 0.43
C LEU A 40 -4.91 -0.63 -0.10
N SER A 41 -4.98 -0.38 -1.41
CA SER A 41 -6.21 0.02 -2.11
C SER A 41 -7.08 -1.19 -2.43
N ILE A 42 -7.93 -1.59 -1.48
CA ILE A 42 -8.83 -2.73 -1.64
C ILE A 42 -10.24 -2.23 -1.98
N LYS A 43 -10.90 -2.87 -2.96
CA LYS A 43 -12.30 -2.60 -3.28
C LYS A 43 -13.20 -3.12 -2.16
N GLY A 44 -13.84 -2.21 -1.43
CA GLY A 44 -14.76 -2.53 -0.35
C GLY A 44 -16.22 -2.59 -0.82
N PHE A 45 -17.12 -2.96 0.09
CA PHE A 45 -18.56 -3.05 -0.19
C PHE A 45 -19.21 -1.69 -0.44
N LYS A 46 -18.81 -0.66 0.32
CA LYS A 46 -19.40 0.69 0.25
C LYS A 46 -18.57 1.67 -0.58
N LYS A 47 -17.26 1.47 -0.65
CA LYS A 47 -16.31 2.37 -1.31
C LYS A 47 -15.16 1.57 -1.92
N ASP A 48 -14.63 2.07 -3.02
CA ASP A 48 -13.43 1.51 -3.64
C ASP A 48 -12.18 2.16 -3.04
N GLY A 49 -11.25 1.36 -2.50
CA GLY A 49 -10.00 1.85 -1.93
C GLY A 49 -9.11 2.57 -2.95
N HIS A 50 -9.27 2.27 -4.24
CA HIS A 50 -8.52 2.91 -5.31
C HIS A 50 -8.80 4.41 -5.42
N ASP A 51 -10.02 4.84 -5.07
CA ASP A 51 -10.41 6.26 -5.08
C ASP A 51 -9.60 7.10 -4.05
N PHE A 52 -8.98 6.45 -3.07
CA PHE A 52 -8.25 7.08 -1.98
C PHE A 52 -6.72 7.09 -2.15
N VAL A 53 -6.21 6.56 -3.27
CA VAL A 53 -4.77 6.58 -3.57
C VAL A 53 -4.20 8.02 -3.58
N PRO A 54 -4.86 9.03 -4.18
CA PRO A 54 -4.36 10.41 -4.13
C PRO A 54 -4.31 10.98 -2.72
N GLU A 55 -5.32 10.71 -1.88
CA GLU A 55 -5.34 11.16 -0.47
C GLU A 55 -4.22 10.46 0.33
N ALA A 56 -4.00 9.17 0.10
CA ALA A 56 -2.96 8.42 0.79
C ALA A 56 -1.54 8.88 0.41
N ALA A 57 -1.33 9.27 -0.85
CA ALA A 57 -0.02 9.76 -1.32
C ALA A 57 0.34 11.16 -0.79
N GLN A 58 -0.64 11.92 -0.29
CA GLN A 58 -0.45 13.27 0.26
C GLN A 58 -0.21 13.30 1.78
N ASN A 59 -0.42 12.18 2.48
CA ASN A 59 -0.34 12.04 3.95
C ASN A 59 0.94 11.31 4.39
#